data_AF-A0AAD7DQA7-F1
#
_entry.id   AF-A0AAD7DQA7-F1
#
_cell.length_a   1.000
_cell.length_b   1.000
_cell.length_c   1.000
_cell.angle_alpha   90.00
_cell.angle_beta   90.00
_cell.angle_gamma   90.00
#
_symmetry.space_group_name_H-M   'P 1'
#
loop_
_entity.id
_entity.type
_entity.pdbx_description
1 polymer ?
#
loop_
_entity_poly.entity_id
_entity_poly.type
_entity_poly.pdbx_seq_one_letter_code
_entity_poly.pdbx_strand_id
1 'polypeptide(L)'
;MSGEKLALIPLASGHVIHKCIVGQADLVRGTAAVGRFLVAAPNDECVKRKVCANIRRTLCDEALFEFLKSITKRDLVPLQQWSDADWKVINTGLCDLCYDQAHTAHRKSIEALWDRLPTIFGLPSWPELHAMKQAAM
;
A
#
# COMPACT_ATOMS: atom_id res chain seq x y z
N MET A 1 -30.74 -30.19 16.51
CA MET A 1 -29.48 -30.01 15.76
C MET A 1 -29.83 -29.57 14.35
N SER A 2 -30.07 -28.27 14.17
CA SER A 2 -30.38 -27.65 12.88
C SER A 2 -29.06 -27.46 12.12
N GLY A 3 -28.89 -28.22 11.04
CA GLY A 3 -27.78 -28.04 10.11
C GLY A 3 -27.96 -26.75 9.31
N GLU A 4 -27.21 -25.71 9.67
CA GLU A 4 -27.04 -24.51 8.85
C GLU A 4 -26.35 -24.91 7.54
N LYS A 5 -27.14 -24.96 6.46
CA LYS A 5 -26.60 -24.95 5.11
C LYS A 5 -25.99 -23.58 4.88
N LEU A 6 -24.67 -23.47 5.04
CA LEU A 6 -23.89 -22.42 4.39
C LEU A 6 -24.19 -22.50 2.90
N ALA A 7 -25.02 -21.59 2.41
CA ALA A 7 -25.34 -21.47 1.00
C ALA A 7 -24.04 -21.15 0.26
N LEU A 8 -23.48 -22.16 -0.41
CA LEU A 8 -22.43 -21.97 -1.40
C LEU A 8 -22.97 -21.02 -2.46
N ILE A 9 -22.49 -19.78 -2.44
CA ILE A 9 -22.77 -18.79 -3.48
C ILE A 9 -22.36 -19.44 -4.81
N PRO A 10 -23.27 -19.58 -5.79
CA PRO A 10 -22.91 -20.09 -7.10
C PRO A 10 -21.90 -19.12 -7.71
N LEU A 11 -20.63 -19.52 -7.73
CA LEU A 11 -19.59 -18.80 -8.44
C LEU A 11 -19.94 -18.86 -9.92
N ALA A 12 -20.57 -17.81 -10.44
CA ALA A 12 -20.49 -17.45 -11.85
C ALA A 12 -19.00 -17.20 -12.14
N SER A 13 -18.30 -18.27 -12.49
CA SER A 13 -16.86 -18.46 -12.26
C SER A 13 -15.98 -17.48 -13.03
N GLY A 14 -16.46 -16.85 -14.10
CA GLY A 14 -15.70 -15.83 -14.84
C GLY A 14 -15.65 -14.46 -14.16
N HIS A 15 -16.73 -14.01 -13.52
CA HIS A 15 -16.82 -12.63 -13.00
C HIS A 15 -15.96 -12.44 -11.74
N VAL A 16 -15.91 -13.44 -10.88
CA VAL A 16 -15.09 -13.42 -9.66
C VAL A 16 -13.60 -13.50 -10.01
N ILE A 17 -13.21 -14.37 -10.94
CA ILE A 17 -11.82 -14.46 -11.41
C ILE A 17 -11.36 -13.12 -12.01
N HIS A 18 -12.19 -12.49 -12.83
CA HIS A 18 -11.88 -11.18 -13.41
C HIS A 18 -11.66 -10.11 -12.32
N LYS A 19 -12.54 -10.02 -11.32
CA LYS A 19 -12.39 -9.09 -10.18
C LYS A 19 -11.11 -9.33 -9.39
N CYS A 20 -10.73 -10.60 -9.16
CA CYS A 20 -9.48 -10.93 -8.47
C CYS A 20 -8.25 -10.52 -9.27
N ILE A 21 -8.22 -10.76 -10.59
CA ILE A 21 -7.08 -10.42 -11.44
C ILE A 21 -6.93 -8.89 -11.56
N VAL A 22 -8.02 -8.18 -11.85
CA VAL A 22 -8.02 -6.71 -11.96
C VAL A 22 -7.70 -6.07 -10.61
N GLY A 23 -8.32 -6.55 -9.54
CA GLY A 23 -8.07 -6.07 -8.19
C GLY A 23 -6.62 -6.28 -7.76
N GLN A 24 -6.01 -7.42 -8.10
CA GLN A 24 -4.60 -7.66 -7.85
C GLN A 24 -3.70 -6.66 -8.61
N ALA A 25 -3.98 -6.41 -9.89
CA ALA A 25 -3.23 -5.44 -10.67
C ALA A 25 -3.36 -4.02 -10.10
N ASP A 26 -4.55 -3.62 -9.66
CA ASP A 26 -4.80 -2.34 -9.01
C ASP A 26 -4.10 -2.22 -7.67
N LEU A 27 -4.08 -3.30 -6.88
CA LEU A 27 -3.39 -3.36 -5.61
C LEU A 27 -1.86 -3.27 -5.78
N VAL A 28 -1.29 -3.91 -6.80
CA VAL A 28 0.12 -3.77 -7.18
C VAL A 28 0.42 -2.33 -7.60
N ARG A 29 -0.41 -1.72 -8.46
CA ARG A 29 -0.26 -0.32 -8.87
C ARG A 29 -0.36 0.65 -7.69
N GLY A 30 -1.28 0.40 -6.78
CA GLY A 30 -1.44 1.16 -5.54
C GLY A 30 -0.21 1.06 -4.66
N THR A 31 0.34 -0.15 -4.49
CA THR A 31 1.55 -0.39 -3.71
C THR A 31 2.76 0.33 -4.31
N ALA A 32 2.93 0.29 -5.64
CA ALA A 32 3.96 1.07 -6.32
C ALA A 32 3.81 2.58 -6.06
N ALA A 33 2.57 3.09 -6.02
CA ALA A 33 2.28 4.49 -5.76
C ALA A 33 2.59 4.92 -4.32
N VAL A 34 2.56 4.01 -3.34
CA VAL A 34 2.96 4.30 -1.96
C VAL A 34 4.40 4.82 -1.93
N GLY A 35 5.32 4.23 -2.69
CA GLY A 35 6.73 4.66 -2.75
C GLY A 35 6.96 6.09 -3.27
N ARG A 36 5.95 6.76 -3.83
CA ARG A 36 6.09 8.13 -4.36
C ARG A 36 6.43 9.18 -3.30
N PHE A 37 6.28 8.87 -2.00
CA PHE A 37 6.72 9.78 -0.93
C PHE A 37 8.23 10.11 -1.03
N LEU A 38 9.03 9.20 -1.60
CA LEU A 38 10.46 9.39 -1.78
C LEU A 38 10.74 10.51 -2.77
N VAL A 39 9.96 10.63 -3.86
CA VAL A 39 10.16 11.71 -4.85
C VAL A 39 9.48 13.04 -4.48
N ALA A 40 8.80 13.10 -3.32
CA ALA A 40 8.23 14.34 -2.84
C ALA A 40 9.32 15.38 -2.53
N ALA A 41 9.01 16.65 -2.76
CA ALA A 41 9.92 17.75 -2.45
C ALA A 41 10.34 17.73 -0.97
N PRO A 42 11.62 18.03 -0.66
CA PRO A 42 12.06 18.23 0.71
C PRO A 42 11.19 19.25 1.43
N ASN A 43 11.06 19.09 2.75
CA ASN A 43 10.35 20.01 3.62
C ASN A 43 10.79 21.46 3.37
N ASP A 44 9.88 22.41 3.50
CA ASP A 44 10.19 23.80 3.19
C ASP A 44 11.24 24.44 4.11
N GLU A 45 11.30 23.95 5.35
CA GLU A 45 12.27 24.35 6.37
C GLU A 45 13.56 23.51 6.31
N CYS A 46 13.70 22.61 5.34
CA CYS A 46 14.91 21.79 5.19
C CYS A 46 16.11 22.67 4.80
N VAL A 47 17.10 22.80 5.68
CA VAL A 47 18.33 23.55 5.39
C VAL A 47 19.17 22.88 4.28
N LYS A 48 19.11 21.55 4.19
CA LYS A 48 19.90 20.74 3.24
C LYS A 48 19.05 20.21 2.07
N ARG A 49 18.16 21.05 1.49
CA ARG A 49 17.16 20.62 0.47
C ARG A 49 17.76 19.77 -0.65
N LYS A 50 18.86 20.23 -1.26
CA LYS A 50 19.50 19.51 -2.37
C LYS A 50 20.03 18.12 -1.96
N VAL A 51 20.63 18.03 -0.77
CA VAL A 51 21.14 16.76 -0.23
C VAL A 51 19.98 15.80 0.03
N CYS A 52 18.95 16.25 0.74
CA CYS A 52 17.76 15.44 1.02
C CYS A 52 17.06 15.00 -0.27
N ALA A 53 16.94 15.87 -1.28
CA ALA A 53 16.35 15.54 -2.57
C ALA A 53 17.14 14.47 -3.34
N ASN A 54 18.48 14.56 -3.32
CA ASN A 54 19.34 13.56 -3.97
C ASN A 54 19.22 12.20 -3.29
N ILE A 55 19.29 12.17 -1.95
CA ILE A 55 19.16 10.93 -1.17
C ILE A 55 17.79 10.28 -1.41
N ARG A 56 16.73 11.10 -1.38
CA ARG A 56 15.36 10.69 -1.74
C ARG A 56 15.26 10.03 -3.10
N ARG A 57 15.94 10.59 -4.12
CA ARG A 57 15.99 10.01 -5.46
C ARG A 57 16.69 8.65 -5.46
N THR A 58 17.86 8.55 -4.83
CA THR A 58 18.60 7.28 -4.71
C THR A 58 17.76 6.21 -4.02
N LEU A 59 17.13 6.55 -2.89
CA LEU A 59 16.22 5.64 -2.19
C LEU A 59 15.02 5.22 -3.05
N CYS A 60 14.48 6.14 -3.87
CA CYS A 60 13.40 5.81 -4.79
C CYS A 60 13.85 4.82 -5.86
N ASP A 61 15.05 4.99 -6.42
CA ASP A 61 15.58 4.10 -7.44
C ASP A 61 15.83 2.70 -6.87
N GLU A 62 16.40 2.62 -5.66
CA GLU A 62 16.61 1.35 -4.92
C GLU A 62 15.29 0.67 -4.56
N ALA A 63 14.32 1.42 -4.02
CA ALA A 63 13.01 0.90 -3.67
C ALA A 63 12.23 0.42 -4.92
N LEU A 64 12.30 1.17 -6.02
CA LEU A 64 11.69 0.77 -7.28
C LEU A 64 12.35 -0.50 -7.84
N PHE A 65 13.68 -0.61 -7.75
CA PHE A 65 14.40 -1.79 -8.18
C PHE A 65 13.98 -3.04 -7.39
N GLU A 66 13.98 -2.98 -6.06
CA GLU A 66 13.54 -4.10 -5.22
C GLU A 66 12.04 -4.40 -5.41
N PHE A 67 11.20 -3.38 -5.61
CA PHE A 67 9.78 -3.58 -5.95
C PHE A 67 9.61 -4.33 -7.27
N LEU A 68 10.29 -3.93 -8.34
CA LEU A 68 10.21 -4.60 -9.64
C LEU A 68 10.75 -6.03 -9.57
N LYS A 69 11.86 -6.24 -8.86
CA LYS A 69 12.38 -7.57 -8.56
C LYS A 69 11.35 -8.42 -7.82
N SER A 70 10.60 -7.83 -6.89
CA SER A 70 9.59 -8.58 -6.15
C SER A 70 8.39 -9.02 -7.00
N ILE A 71 7.96 -8.15 -7.93
CA ILE A 71 6.93 -8.50 -8.93
C ILE A 71 7.40 -9.68 -9.78
N THR A 72 8.64 -9.65 -10.27
CA THR A 72 9.16 -10.71 -11.14
C THR A 72 9.30 -12.05 -10.42
N LYS A 73 9.61 -12.03 -9.12
CA LYS A 73 9.71 -13.22 -8.27
C LYS A 73 8.38 -13.69 -7.69
N ARG A 74 7.30 -12.90 -7.86
CA ARG A 74 5.97 -13.15 -7.26
C ARG A 74 6.00 -13.23 -5.73
N ASP A 75 6.95 -12.55 -5.10
CA ASP A 75 7.08 -12.41 -3.64
C ASP A 75 6.61 -11.03 -3.15
N LEU A 76 6.04 -10.21 -4.04
CA LEU A 76 5.41 -8.95 -3.65
C LEU A 76 4.26 -9.21 -2.67
N VAL A 77 4.38 -8.65 -1.48
CA VAL A 77 3.29 -8.56 -0.50
C VAL A 77 2.73 -7.14 -0.55
N PRO A 78 1.59 -6.91 -1.21
CA PRO A 78 0.99 -5.58 -1.25
C PRO A 78 0.64 -5.09 0.16
N LEU A 79 0.63 -3.77 0.35
CA LEU A 79 0.39 -3.14 1.66
C LEU A 79 1.40 -3.51 2.75
N GLN A 80 2.50 -4.20 2.43
CA GLN A 80 3.57 -4.43 3.38
C GLN A 80 4.13 -3.09 3.87
N GLN A 81 4.11 -2.93 5.20
CA GLN A 81 4.75 -1.78 5.83
C GLN A 81 6.27 -1.94 5.77
N TRP A 82 6.95 -0.83 5.53
CA TRP A 82 8.40 -0.75 5.67
C TRP A 82 8.78 -1.06 7.12
N SER A 83 9.79 -1.90 7.29
CA SER A 83 10.30 -2.30 8.60
C SER A 83 11.06 -1.17 9.28
N ASP A 84 11.28 -1.30 10.60
CA ASP A 84 12.14 -0.37 11.34
C ASP A 84 13.56 -0.28 10.75
N ALA A 85 14.05 -1.37 10.16
CA ALA A 85 15.34 -1.40 9.49
C ALA A 85 15.34 -0.51 8.24
N ASP A 86 14.28 -0.55 7.44
CA ASP A 86 14.12 0.30 6.25
C ASP A 86 14.09 1.78 6.63
N TRP A 87 13.32 2.11 7.68
CA TRP A 87 13.25 3.49 8.20
C TRP A 87 14.58 3.97 8.78
N LYS A 88 15.33 3.09 9.44
CA LYS A 88 16.67 3.42 9.95
C LYS A 88 17.63 3.80 8.83
N VAL A 89 17.57 3.14 7.68
CA VAL A 89 18.36 3.50 6.49
C VAL A 89 17.95 4.87 5.95
N ILE A 90 16.66 5.19 5.93
CA ILE A 90 16.21 6.53 5.50
C ILE A 90 16.69 7.61 6.47
N ASN A 91 16.61 7.35 7.77
CA ASN A 91 16.95 8.33 8.81
C ASN A 91 18.43 8.74 8.78
N THR A 92 19.34 7.87 8.36
CA THR A 92 20.77 8.23 8.24
C THR A 92 21.06 9.17 7.08
N GLY A 93 20.19 9.21 6.07
CA GLY A 93 20.35 10.05 4.88
C GLY A 93 19.57 11.37 4.93
N LEU A 94 18.37 11.36 5.49
CA LEU A 94 17.54 12.56 5.56
C LEU A 94 17.80 13.36 6.84
N CYS A 95 17.52 14.67 6.80
CA CYS A 95 17.37 15.41 8.05
C CYS A 95 16.01 15.07 8.70
N ASP A 96 15.88 15.28 10.00
CA ASP A 96 14.69 14.95 10.80
C ASP A 96 13.38 15.44 10.17
N LEU A 97 13.32 16.71 9.73
CA LEU A 97 12.12 17.26 9.08
C LEU A 97 11.71 16.50 7.80
N CYS A 98 12.70 16.13 6.98
CA CYS A 98 12.45 15.38 5.75
C CYS A 98 12.13 13.92 6.04
N TYR A 99 12.70 13.35 7.11
CA TYR A 99 12.38 12.01 7.60
C TYR A 99 10.93 11.96 8.08
N ASP A 100 10.51 12.86 8.96
CA ASP A 100 9.14 12.91 9.52
C ASP A 100 8.09 13.13 8.42
N GLN A 101 8.38 14.00 7.47
CA GLN A 101 7.52 14.22 6.30
C GLN A 101 7.41 12.94 5.45
N ALA A 102 8.53 12.25 5.18
CA ALA A 102 8.53 11.00 4.43
C ALA A 102 7.73 9.91 5.15
N HIS A 103 7.98 9.73 6.44
CA HIS A 103 7.30 8.76 7.29
C HIS A 103 5.78 9.00 7.34
N THR A 104 5.38 10.26 7.53
CA THR A 104 3.96 10.66 7.52
C THR A 104 3.32 10.42 6.16
N ALA A 105 4.00 10.78 5.06
CA ALA A 105 3.47 10.59 3.71
C ALA A 105 3.34 9.10 3.33
N HIS A 106 4.30 8.27 3.73
CA HIS A 106 4.22 6.81 3.56
C HIS A 106 3.01 6.22 4.29
N ARG A 107 2.87 6.53 5.60
CA ARG A 107 1.75 6.05 6.42
C ARG A 107 0.40 6.45 5.82
N LYS A 108 0.23 7.74 5.46
CA LYS A 108 -1.00 8.23 4.81
C LYS A 108 -1.30 7.51 3.49
N SER A 109 -0.27 7.17 2.72
CA SER A 109 -0.44 6.47 1.44
C SER A 109 -0.87 5.02 1.64
N ILE A 110 -0.33 4.34 2.67
CA ILE A 110 -0.78 2.99 3.06
C ILE A 110 -2.22 3.03 3.56
N GLU A 111 -2.56 3.94 4.47
CA GLU A 111 -3.92 4.11 4.99
C GLU A 111 -4.92 4.35 3.84
N ALA A 112 -4.59 5.26 2.92
CA ALA A 112 -5.45 5.53 1.76
C ALA A 112 -5.60 4.33 0.81
N LEU A 113 -4.57 3.50 0.65
CA LEU A 113 -4.68 2.27 -0.13
C LEU A 113 -5.51 1.21 0.61
N TRP A 114 -5.35 1.10 1.93
CA TRP A 114 -6.13 0.21 2.78
C TRP A 114 -7.62 0.54 2.73
N ASP A 115 -7.97 1.82 2.82
CA ASP A 115 -9.37 2.27 2.76
C ASP A 115 -10.05 1.94 1.42
N ARG A 116 -9.27 1.95 0.34
CA ARG A 116 -9.75 1.59 -1.01
C ARG A 116 -9.79 0.10 -1.26
N LEU A 117 -9.16 -0.73 -0.41
CA LEU A 117 -8.98 -2.16 -0.66
C LEU A 117 -10.30 -2.89 -0.98
N PRO A 118 -11.43 -2.69 -0.28
CA PRO A 118 -12.67 -3.36 -0.63
C PRO A 118 -13.15 -2.99 -2.03
N THR A 119 -13.12 -1.69 -2.36
CA THR A 119 -13.59 -1.18 -3.66
C THR A 119 -12.73 -1.67 -4.82
N ILE A 120 -11.42 -1.90 -4.60
CA ILE A 120 -10.51 -2.51 -5.59
C ILE A 120 -11.01 -3.90 -6.03
N PHE A 121 -11.62 -4.66 -5.11
CA PHE A 121 -12.20 -5.97 -5.42
C PHE A 121 -13.70 -5.92 -5.74
N GLY A 122 -14.25 -4.72 -5.93
CA GLY A 122 -15.68 -4.51 -6.19
C GLY A 122 -16.57 -4.95 -5.02
N LEU A 123 -16.06 -4.82 -3.80
CA LEU A 123 -16.80 -5.01 -2.55
C LEU A 123 -17.29 -3.64 -2.01
N PRO A 124 -18.33 -3.64 -1.16
CA PRO A 124 -18.72 -2.45 -0.39
C PRO A 124 -17.56 -1.91 0.45
N SER A 125 -17.64 -0.64 0.83
CA SER A 125 -16.66 0.02 1.69
C SER A 125 -16.52 -0.66 3.07
N TRP A 126 -15.44 -0.37 3.79
CA TRP A 126 -15.24 -0.93 5.14
C TRP A 126 -16.43 -0.68 6.09
N PRO A 127 -16.99 0.55 6.21
CA PRO A 127 -18.15 0.79 7.07
C PRO A 127 -19.37 -0.07 6.70
N GLU A 128 -19.64 -0.23 5.40
CA GLU A 128 -20.76 -1.05 4.92
C GLU A 128 -20.52 -2.54 5.26
N LEU A 129 -19.31 -3.05 5.02
CA LEU A 129 -18.94 -4.42 5.38
C LEU A 129 -19.07 -4.67 6.89
N HIS A 130 -18.68 -3.70 7.73
CA HIS A 130 -18.85 -3.79 9.17
C HIS A 130 -20.32 -3.80 9.59
N ALA A 131 -21.16 -2.94 9.00
CA ALA A 131 -22.59 -2.91 9.27
C ALA A 131 -23.26 -4.23 8.85
N MET A 132 -22.91 -4.78 7.68
CA MET A 132 -23.39 -6.08 7.21
C MET A 132 -23.00 -7.21 8.17
N LYS A 133 -21.76 -7.20 8.67
CA LYS A 133 -21.30 -8.18 9.67
C LYS A 133 -22.11 -8.09 10.96
N GLN A 134 -22.38 -6.88 11.46
CA GLN A 134 -23.16 -6.68 12.68
C GLN A 134 -24.63 -7.11 12.51
N ALA A 135 -25.23 -6.87 11.35
CA ALA A 135 -26.61 -7.26 11.06
C ALA A 135 -26.80 -8.78 10.87
N ALA A 136 -25.72 -9.51 10.60
CA ALA A 136 -25.73 -10.96 10.43
C ALA A 136 -25.45 -11.73 11.73
N MET A 137 -25.11 -11.03 12.82
CA MET A 137 -24.93 -11.59 14.17
C MET A 137 -26.22 -11.49 14.97
#